data_AF-A0A3S1EZ01-F1
#
_entry.id   AF-A0A3S1EZ01-F1
#
_cell.length_a   1.000
_cell.length_b   1.000
_cell.length_c   1.000
_cell.angle_alpha   90.00
_cell.angle_beta   90.00
_cell.angle_gamma   90.00
#
_symmetry.space_group_name_H-M   'P 1'
#
loop_
_entity.id
_entity.type
_entity.pdbx_description
1 polymer ?
#
loop_
_entity_poly.entity_id
_entity_poly.type
_entity_poly.pdbx_seq_one_letter_code
_entity_poly.pdbx_strand_id
1 'polypeptide(L)'
;SMLAVDQSAAMISGVWAGDDGSRRAIAGNWLNLPVDHASIDAVIGDGCLSAVDSQAARSSLFGEVARVLKPGRRAAIRVFARPETADDLRGVEALVLAGGVENFHAFKWRIAMASTTNDPDFAIKVATIRDTFGRLFPA
;
A
#
# COMPACT_ATOMS: atom_id res chain seq x y z
N SER A 1 -2.40 23.10 6.99
CA SER A 1 -2.23 22.79 5.56
C SER A 1 -1.84 21.31 5.43
N MET A 2 -2.03 20.72 4.26
CA MET A 2 -1.76 19.31 3.95
C MET A 2 -0.85 19.21 2.73
N LEU A 3 0.15 18.33 2.80
CA LEU A 3 1.01 17.97 1.68
C LEU A 3 0.80 16.48 1.38
N ALA A 4 0.37 16.17 0.16
CA ALA A 4 0.36 14.82 -0.38
C ALA A 4 1.63 14.60 -1.22
N VAL A 5 2.26 13.44 -1.05
CA VAL A 5 3.44 13.04 -1.81
C VAL A 5 3.14 11.69 -2.45
N ASP A 6 3.43 11.52 -3.74
CA ASP A 6 3.43 10.23 -4.42
C ASP A 6 4.51 10.22 -5.51
N GLN A 7 5.12 9.09 -5.82
CA GLN A 7 6.14 9.02 -6.87
C GLN A 7 5.56 9.21 -8.28
N SER A 8 4.28 8.89 -8.47
CA SER A 8 3.59 8.92 -9.76
C SER A 8 2.91 10.26 -9.98
N ALA A 9 3.59 11.13 -10.75
CA ALA A 9 3.00 12.38 -11.21
C ALA A 9 1.68 12.15 -12.00
N ALA A 10 1.60 11.03 -12.73
CA ALA A 10 0.40 10.63 -13.46
C ALA A 10 -0.77 10.22 -12.55
N MET A 11 -0.48 9.57 -11.41
CA MET A 11 -1.52 9.26 -10.43
C MET A 11 -2.05 10.55 -9.80
N ILE A 12 -1.14 11.44 -9.38
CA ILE A 12 -1.50 12.74 -8.80
C ILE A 12 -2.38 13.52 -9.78
N SER A 13 -1.98 13.68 -11.05
CA SER A 13 -2.78 14.42 -12.03
C SER A 13 -4.14 13.76 -12.32
N GLY A 14 -4.24 12.44 -12.19
CA GLY A 14 -5.47 11.69 -12.43
C GLY A 14 -6.48 11.70 -11.28
N VAL A 15 -6.05 11.87 -10.03
CA VAL A 15 -6.95 11.77 -8.85
C VAL A 15 -6.99 13.01 -7.96
N TRP A 16 -6.01 13.89 -8.05
CA TRP A 16 -5.92 15.05 -7.17
C TRP A 16 -6.91 16.13 -7.58
N ALA A 17 -7.72 16.60 -6.62
CA ALA A 17 -8.74 17.62 -6.86
C ALA A 17 -8.17 19.04 -7.09
N GLY A 18 -6.84 19.20 -7.13
CA GLY A 18 -6.14 20.46 -7.31
C GLY A 18 -5.66 21.09 -5.99
N ASP A 19 -4.60 21.90 -6.11
CA ASP A 19 -3.97 22.62 -5.01
C ASP A 19 -4.79 23.85 -4.59
N ASP A 20 -4.74 24.19 -3.31
CA ASP A 20 -5.26 25.44 -2.76
C ASP A 20 -4.42 25.92 -1.57
N GLY A 21 -4.84 26.99 -0.87
CA GLY A 21 -4.11 27.52 0.28
C GLY A 21 -3.97 26.55 1.48
N SER A 22 -4.75 25.47 1.49
CA SER A 22 -4.80 24.47 2.55
C SER A 22 -4.25 23.09 2.15
N ARG A 23 -4.13 22.78 0.85
CA ARG A 23 -3.62 21.50 0.37
C ARG A 23 -2.74 21.61 -0.87
N ARG A 24 -1.74 20.74 -0.96
CA ARG A 24 -0.85 20.61 -2.12
C ARG A 24 -0.50 19.15 -2.36
N ALA A 25 -0.35 18.74 -3.62
CA ALA A 25 0.25 17.46 -3.99
C ALA A 25 1.56 17.65 -4.76
N ILE A 26 2.56 16.81 -4.51
CA ILE A 26 3.84 16.84 -5.23
C ILE A 26 4.31 15.43 -5.60
N ALA A 27 5.01 15.34 -6.72
CA ALA A 27 5.72 14.13 -7.07
C ALA A 27 6.96 13.98 -6.17
N GLY A 28 7.14 12.84 -5.51
CA GLY A 28 8.27 12.61 -4.60
C GLY A 28 8.43 11.17 -4.14
N ASN A 29 9.61 10.84 -3.61
CA ASN A 29 9.92 9.51 -3.10
C ASN A 29 9.60 9.43 -1.60
N TRP A 30 8.78 8.48 -1.17
CA TRP A 30 8.48 8.29 0.24
C TRP A 30 9.67 7.83 1.08
N LEU A 31 10.69 7.24 0.45
CA LEU A 31 11.96 6.86 1.11
C LEU A 31 12.94 8.04 1.24
N ASN A 32 12.57 9.22 0.74
CA ASN A 32 13.30 10.48 0.90
C ASN A 32 12.31 11.65 0.77
N LEU A 33 11.53 11.87 1.82
CA LEU A 33 10.43 12.84 1.82
C LEU A 33 10.98 14.27 1.67
N PRO A 34 10.46 15.08 0.73
CA PRO A 34 10.95 16.43 0.44
C PRO A 34 10.39 17.45 1.45
N VAL A 35 10.56 17.18 2.75
CA VAL A 35 10.17 18.05 3.86
C VAL A 35 11.24 18.03 4.96
N ASP A 36 11.30 19.12 5.72
CA ASP A 36 12.31 19.31 6.75
C ASP A 36 12.11 18.36 7.95
N HIS A 37 13.19 18.14 8.69
CA HIS A 37 13.17 17.37 9.94
C HIS A 37 12.22 18.02 10.96
N ALA A 38 11.44 17.20 11.68
CA ALA A 38 10.51 17.62 12.73
C ALA A 38 9.62 18.82 12.32
N SER A 39 9.10 18.80 11.09
CA SER A 39 8.29 19.88 10.52
C SER A 39 6.79 19.54 10.45
N ILE A 40 6.43 18.26 10.56
CA ILE A 40 5.08 17.75 10.33
C ILE A 40 4.36 17.41 11.64
N ASP A 41 3.11 17.86 11.76
CA ASP A 41 2.27 17.61 12.95
C ASP A 41 1.54 16.26 12.93
N ALA A 42 1.33 15.67 11.75
CA ALA A 42 0.75 14.35 11.58
C ALA A 42 1.11 13.76 10.21
N VAL A 43 1.35 12.45 10.15
CA VAL A 43 1.60 11.72 8.90
C VAL A 43 0.50 10.69 8.70
N ILE A 44 -0.05 10.63 7.49
CA ILE A 44 -1.04 9.62 7.10
C ILE A 44 -0.46 8.86 5.90
N GLY A 45 -0.33 7.54 6.04
CA GLY A 45 0.05 6.65 4.95
C GLY A 45 -1.10 5.71 4.61
N ASP A 46 -1.54 5.68 3.36
CA ASP A 46 -2.53 4.71 2.91
C ASP A 46 -1.89 3.67 1.98
N GLY A 47 -1.76 2.42 2.44
CA GLY A 47 -1.26 1.31 1.63
C GLY A 47 0.22 1.42 1.28
N CYS A 48 0.93 2.43 1.78
CA CYS A 48 2.30 2.74 1.42
C CYS A 48 3.29 1.62 1.75
N LEU A 49 3.06 0.89 2.86
CA LEU A 49 3.89 -0.26 3.24
C LEU A 49 3.72 -1.48 2.32
N SER A 50 2.60 -1.57 1.61
CA SER A 50 2.36 -2.63 0.62
C SER A 50 2.89 -2.27 -0.77
N ALA A 51 3.32 -1.02 -0.97
CA ALA A 51 3.85 -0.53 -2.25
C ALA A 51 5.38 -0.62 -2.34
N VAL A 52 6.07 -0.91 -1.23
CA VAL A 52 7.51 -1.16 -1.18
C VAL A 52 7.78 -2.66 -1.06
N ASP A 53 8.86 -3.13 -1.67
CA ASP A 53 9.10 -4.56 -1.95
C ASP A 53 10.06 -5.24 -0.97
N SER A 54 10.60 -4.51 0.02
CA SER A 54 11.58 -5.07 0.96
C SER A 54 11.43 -4.55 2.39
N GLN A 55 11.92 -5.34 3.35
CA GLN A 55 11.99 -4.98 4.76
C GLN A 55 12.89 -3.76 4.96
N ALA A 56 13.96 -3.67 4.17
CA ALA A 56 14.84 -2.50 4.15
C ALA A 56 14.06 -1.24 3.73
N ALA A 57 13.31 -1.30 2.62
CA ALA A 57 12.50 -0.16 2.17
C ALA A 57 11.40 0.22 3.18
N ARG A 58 10.75 -0.75 3.81
CA ARG A 58 9.77 -0.49 4.90
C ARG A 58 10.43 0.19 6.10
N SER A 59 11.62 -0.26 6.49
CA SER A 59 12.40 0.37 7.57
C SER A 59 12.80 1.80 7.21
N SER A 60 13.25 2.04 5.98
CA SER A 60 13.55 3.40 5.48
C SER A 60 12.31 4.29 5.47
N LEU A 61 11.15 3.77 5.08
CA LEU A 61 9.89 4.52 5.12
C LEU A 61 9.53 4.92 6.56
N PHE A 62 9.63 4.01 7.53
CA PHE A 62 9.42 4.35 8.94
C PHE A 62 10.44 5.38 9.44
N GLY A 63 11.70 5.27 9.02
CA GLY A 63 12.73 6.25 9.31
C GLY A 63 12.38 7.65 8.81
N GLU A 64 11.90 7.76 7.57
CA GLU A 64 11.45 9.04 7.00
C GLU A 64 10.22 9.59 7.74
N VAL A 65 9.23 8.75 8.05
CA VAL A 65 8.07 9.16 8.86
C VAL A 65 8.51 9.71 10.21
N ALA A 66 9.44 9.03 10.89
CA ALA A 66 9.98 9.50 12.17
C ALA A 66 10.78 10.80 12.02
N ARG A 67 11.58 10.94 10.96
CA ARG A 67 12.41 12.12 10.68
C ARG A 67 11.56 13.39 10.51
N VAL A 68 10.45 13.30 9.78
CA VAL A 68 9.64 14.47 9.43
C VAL A 68 8.67 14.88 10.53
N LEU A 69 8.26 13.94 11.40
CA LEU A 69 7.34 14.20 12.50
C LEU A 69 7.98 15.02 13.62
N LYS A 70 7.25 16.03 14.10
CA LYS A 70 7.61 16.72 15.35
C LYS A 70 7.57 15.75 16.54
N PRO A 71 8.42 15.94 17.57
CA PRO A 71 8.37 15.13 18.79
C PRO A 71 6.96 15.06 19.41
N GLY A 72 6.52 13.86 19.81
CA GLY A 72 5.22 13.64 20.43
C GLY A 72 4.02 13.65 19.47
N ARG A 73 4.25 13.86 18.17
CA ARG A 73 3.21 13.76 17.14
C ARG A 73 3.03 12.32 16.64
N ARG A 74 1.98 12.11 15.85
CA ARG A 74 1.50 10.76 15.50
C ARG A 74 1.52 10.54 13.99
N ALA A 75 1.85 9.30 13.62
CA ALA A 75 1.55 8.75 12.31
C ALA A 75 0.35 7.80 12.41
N ALA A 76 -0.44 7.73 11.34
CA ALA A 76 -1.43 6.68 11.12
C ALA A 76 -1.14 6.03 9.77
N ILE A 77 -0.97 4.72 9.74
CA ILE A 77 -0.69 3.98 8.51
C ILE A 77 -1.74 2.88 8.35
N ARG A 78 -2.50 2.94 7.25
CA ARG A 78 -3.44 1.89 6.87
C ARG A 78 -2.67 0.80 6.14
N VAL A 79 -2.83 -0.44 6.59
CA VAL A 79 -2.22 -1.64 6.00
C VAL A 79 -3.27 -2.61 5.52
N PHE A 80 -2.90 -3.43 4.53
CA PHE A 80 -3.66 -4.62 4.16
C PHE A 80 -3.07 -5.81 4.92
N ALA A 81 -3.84 -6.39 5.82
CA ALA A 81 -3.43 -7.53 6.62
C ALA A 81 -3.98 -8.84 6.02
N ARG A 82 -3.16 -9.90 6.07
CA ARG A 82 -3.64 -11.25 5.80
C ARG A 82 -4.71 -11.63 6.83
N PRO A 83 -5.82 -12.29 6.44
CA PRO A 83 -6.75 -12.86 7.40
C PRO A 83 -6.03 -13.76 8.40
N GLU A 84 -6.50 -13.81 9.64
CA GLU A 84 -5.91 -14.64 10.70
C GLU A 84 -5.84 -16.11 10.28
N THR A 85 -6.92 -16.61 9.69
CA THR A 85 -6.91 -17.90 9.00
C THR A 85 -6.49 -17.68 7.55
N ALA A 86 -5.26 -18.09 7.28
CA ALA A 86 -4.66 -18.12 5.98
C ALA A 86 -5.50 -18.92 4.96
N ASP A 87 -6.06 -18.25 3.96
CA ASP A 87 -6.57 -18.95 2.77
C ASP A 87 -5.39 -19.52 1.96
N ASP A 88 -5.54 -20.74 1.46
CA ASP A 88 -4.80 -21.20 0.29
C ASP A 88 -5.54 -20.78 -1.00
N LEU A 89 -4.92 -20.96 -2.16
CA LEU A 89 -5.54 -20.52 -3.41
C LEU A 89 -6.88 -21.21 -3.72
N ARG A 90 -7.08 -22.45 -3.24
CA ARG A 90 -8.34 -23.18 -3.41
C ARG A 90 -9.44 -22.61 -2.52
N GLY A 91 -9.09 -22.23 -1.29
CA GLY A 91 -9.97 -21.52 -0.37
C GLY A 91 -10.40 -20.17 -0.93
N VAL A 92 -9.47 -19.41 -1.52
CA VAL A 92 -9.79 -18.14 -2.21
C VAL A 92 -10.76 -18.38 -3.36
N GLU A 93 -10.54 -19.40 -4.19
CA GLU A 93 -11.43 -19.74 -5.31
C GLU A 93 -12.85 -20.10 -4.84
N ALA A 94 -12.95 -21.03 -3.88
CA ALA A 94 -14.24 -21.45 -3.32
C ALA A 94 -15.02 -20.27 -2.71
N LEU A 95 -14.32 -19.37 -2.01
CA LEU A 95 -14.92 -18.20 -1.39
C LEU A 95 -15.47 -17.20 -2.41
N VAL A 96 -14.77 -17.02 -3.54
CA VAL A 96 -15.25 -16.17 -4.65
C VAL A 96 -16.47 -16.78 -5.31
N LEU A 97 -16.43 -18.07 -5.63
CA LEU A 97 -17.56 -18.78 -6.25
C LEU A 97 -18.82 -18.78 -5.36
N ALA A 98 -18.62 -18.78 -4.04
CA ALA A 98 -19.71 -18.65 -3.06
C ALA A 98 -20.22 -17.20 -2.89
N GLY A 99 -19.67 -16.21 -3.60
CA GLY A 99 -20.04 -14.79 -3.45
C GLY A 99 -19.54 -14.15 -2.15
N GLY A 100 -18.59 -14.77 -1.46
CA GLY A 100 -18.08 -14.33 -0.15
C GLY A 100 -16.98 -13.28 -0.19
N VAL A 101 -16.78 -12.62 -1.33
CA VAL A 101 -15.81 -11.52 -1.47
C VAL A 101 -16.52 -10.24 -1.87
N GLU A 102 -16.38 -9.20 -1.04
CA GLU A 102 -17.12 -7.94 -1.19
C GLU A 102 -16.85 -7.22 -2.52
N ASN A 103 -15.58 -7.20 -2.96
CA ASN A 103 -15.18 -6.49 -4.17
C ASN A 103 -13.87 -7.04 -4.75
N PHE A 104 -13.57 -6.63 -5.99
CA PHE A 104 -12.38 -7.07 -6.70
C PHE A 104 -11.06 -6.67 -6.01
N HIS A 105 -11.02 -5.55 -5.27
CA HIS A 105 -9.82 -5.14 -4.53
C HIS A 105 -9.51 -6.11 -3.38
N ALA A 106 -10.53 -6.51 -2.61
CA ALA A 106 -10.40 -7.51 -1.56
C ALA A 106 -9.95 -8.86 -2.13
N PHE A 107 -10.53 -9.27 -3.26
CA PHE A 107 -10.15 -10.49 -3.95
C PHE A 107 -8.68 -10.49 -4.41
N LYS A 108 -8.23 -9.40 -5.06
CA LYS A 108 -6.83 -9.25 -5.50
C LYS A 108 -5.85 -9.42 -4.33
N TRP A 109 -6.16 -8.83 -3.17
CA TRP A 109 -5.34 -8.97 -1.97
C TRP A 109 -5.32 -10.39 -1.41
N ARG A 110 -6.45 -11.11 -1.44
CA ARG A 110 -6.48 -12.52 -1.05
C ARG A 110 -5.58 -13.40 -1.92
N ILE A 111 -5.60 -13.22 -3.25
CA ILE A 111 -4.66 -13.92 -4.15
C ILE A 111 -3.21 -13.56 -3.78
N ALA A 112 -2.92 -12.27 -3.58
CA ALA A 112 -1.57 -11.82 -3.26
C ALA A 112 -1.04 -12.51 -1.99
N MET A 113 -1.82 -12.46 -0.90
CA MET A 113 -1.45 -13.00 0.40
C MET A 113 -1.37 -14.54 0.43
N ALA A 114 -2.22 -15.23 -0.34
CA ALA A 114 -2.16 -16.69 -0.49
C ALA A 114 -0.97 -17.14 -1.36
N SER A 115 -0.44 -16.26 -2.20
CA SER A 115 0.67 -16.56 -3.11
C SER A 115 2.05 -16.23 -2.53
N THR A 116 2.12 -15.41 -1.47
CA THR A 116 3.35 -15.10 -0.73
C THR A 116 3.62 -16.18 0.31
N THR A 117 4.39 -17.22 -0.04
CA THR A 117 4.61 -18.36 0.87
C THR A 117 6.04 -18.48 1.40
N ASN A 118 7.07 -18.00 0.68
CA ASN A 118 8.47 -18.24 1.03
C ASN A 118 9.41 -17.02 0.93
N ASP A 119 8.90 -15.84 0.58
CA ASP A 119 9.70 -14.61 0.52
C ASP A 119 9.72 -13.96 1.92
N PRO A 120 10.89 -13.74 2.56
CA PRO A 120 10.95 -13.07 3.86
C PRO A 120 10.40 -11.64 3.82
N ASP A 121 10.37 -11.03 2.64
CA ASP A 121 9.80 -9.71 2.41
C ASP A 121 8.31 -9.75 2.07
N PHE A 122 7.71 -10.93 1.89
CA PHE A 122 6.31 -11.09 1.48
C PHE A 122 5.96 -10.25 0.24
N ALA A 123 6.96 -10.03 -0.63
CA ALA A 123 6.81 -9.28 -1.85
C ALA A 123 6.18 -10.17 -2.93
N ILE A 124 5.36 -9.57 -3.78
CA ILE A 124 4.78 -10.27 -4.92
C ILE A 124 4.66 -9.34 -6.11
N LYS A 125 5.03 -9.83 -7.29
CA LYS A 125 4.83 -9.11 -8.54
C LYS A 125 3.34 -9.05 -8.86
N VAL A 126 2.85 -7.87 -9.23
CA VAL A 126 1.45 -7.70 -9.67
C VAL A 126 1.08 -8.64 -10.82
N ALA A 127 2.02 -8.93 -11.72
CA ALA A 127 1.85 -9.91 -12.79
C ALA A 127 1.51 -11.32 -12.25
N THR A 128 2.16 -11.77 -11.17
CA THR A 128 1.87 -13.06 -10.54
C THR A 128 0.44 -13.13 -10.02
N ILE A 129 -0.10 -12.03 -9.49
CA ILE A 129 -1.50 -11.95 -9.04
C ILE A 129 -2.45 -12.12 -10.23
N ARG A 130 -2.20 -11.38 -11.34
CA ARG A 130 -3.00 -11.46 -12.57
C ARG A 130 -2.96 -12.86 -13.18
N ASP A 131 -1.78 -13.46 -13.29
CA ASP A 131 -1.61 -14.77 -13.90
C ASP A 131 -2.25 -15.87 -13.04
N THR A 132 -2.19 -15.73 -11.71
CA THR A 132 -2.90 -16.61 -10.77
C THR A 132 -4.41 -16.46 -10.91
N PHE A 133 -4.93 -15.24 -11.06
CA PHE A 133 -6.34 -15.01 -11.34
C PHE A 133 -6.79 -15.76 -12.60
N GLY A 134 -6.08 -15.61 -13.72
CA GLY A 134 -6.43 -16.27 -14.98
C GLY A 134 -6.38 -17.80 -14.90
N ARG A 135 -5.52 -18.36 -14.03
CA ARG A 135 -5.48 -19.80 -13.77
C ARG A 135 -6.64 -20.30 -12.91
N LEU A 136 -7.08 -19.51 -11.92
CA LEU A 136 -8.21 -19.86 -11.04
C LEU A 136 -9.55 -19.72 -11.77
N PHE A 137 -9.66 -18.78 -12.69
CA PHE A 137 -10.92 -18.47 -13.40
C PHE A 137 -10.69 -18.41 -14.91
N PRO A 138 -10.45 -19.57 -15.56
CA PRO A 138 -10.32 -19.63 -17.01
C PRO A 138 -11.66 -19.27 -17.68
N ALA A 139 -11.57 -18.62 -18.84
CA ALA A 139 -12.72 -18.29 -19.69
C ALA A 139 -13.29 -19.51 -20.43
#